data_AF-A0AAF3J3L1-F1
#
_entry.id   AF-A0AAF3J3L1-F1
#
_cell.length_a   1.000
_cell.length_b   1.000
_cell.length_c   1.000
_cell.angle_alpha   90.00
_cell.angle_beta   90.00
_cell.angle_gamma   90.00
#
_symmetry.space_group_name_H-M   'P 1'
#
loop_
_entity.id
_entity.type
_entity.pdbx_description
1 polymer ?
#
loop_
_entity_poly.entity_id
_entity_poly.type
_entity_poly.pdbx_seq_one_letter_code
_entity_poly.pdbx_strand_id
1 'polypeptide(L)'
;MRVEFKKVVSAYSLRAFFITKFASFQRIRSERLKLAVRLPKSIAPVRPRFRLVSKASDISLKEILSRDAAGEILERFCKDQNFLKQTDDEGNTMLHLVIKLNARRCARLICTLNACDEPWLSRNSHGETPIQMNEQSEIADDLRILTSNFDIERESKFWMSDLNEELIEERLRDSNSTKEILVALDGGGIKGAAEIMALRELSLRLSSTSPSITSLFKSFDWIGGTSVGAVIAAFSAPRHHENGSQSPDTNLGSFLAETRATFHPKLKKPSFRGELLHKSLREHVGTSRLGDIEAKFVCTSVDGAMIPPRLLVFRNFPIEVQTDEDHREVEIVDALMASTASPLLLPVSPLGLSDGGVLAKNPSLVLLTEYHRFYAKAVRHPTPSLFLSLGTGYNEARRTSGIHFGDLPKNRVFFDWHFMRTTKNLFDVFVSQSTSGDTACLDQAAAWCLATRSPYFRINPPNINRLSLTCTDAEKVADFLWGVMVYLRTTARHDLDQLASFIKRLKS
;
A
#
# COMPACT_ATOMS: atom_id res chain seq x y z
N MET A 1 47.56 -29.22 48.36
CA MET A 1 46.24 -28.96 47.74
C MET A 1 45.58 -27.86 48.59
N ARG A 2 45.69 -26.54 48.39
CA ARG A 2 45.52 -25.65 47.20
C ARG A 2 44.18 -25.97 46.50
N VAL A 3 43.14 -25.11 46.43
CA VAL A 3 43.01 -23.64 46.54
C VAL A 3 41.57 -23.25 46.97
N GLU A 4 41.46 -22.15 47.74
CA GLU A 4 40.24 -21.42 48.14
C GLU A 4 39.53 -20.70 46.98
N PHE A 5 38.19 -20.64 47.01
CA PHE A 5 37.36 -19.79 46.15
C PHE A 5 36.99 -18.47 46.87
N LYS A 6 37.61 -17.35 46.48
CA LYS A 6 37.15 -15.98 46.79
C LYS A 6 37.51 -14.97 45.68
N LYS A 7 36.59 -14.01 45.46
CA LYS A 7 36.60 -12.74 44.66
C LYS A 7 36.10 -12.89 43.20
N VAL A 8 34.96 -12.34 42.74
CA VAL A 8 34.33 -10.97 42.77
C VAL A 8 35.01 -9.96 41.82
N VAL A 9 34.16 -9.26 41.04
CA VAL A 9 34.38 -8.16 40.05
C VAL A 9 34.65 -8.66 38.61
N SER A 10 33.79 -8.51 37.59
CA SER A 10 33.22 -7.26 37.02
C SER A 10 31.98 -7.57 36.16
N ALA A 11 30.78 -7.22 36.64
CA ALA A 11 29.53 -7.17 35.85
C ALA A 11 28.87 -5.77 35.92
N TYR A 12 29.69 -4.73 36.10
CA TYR A 12 29.26 -3.33 36.18
C TYR A 12 29.91 -2.52 35.04
N SER A 13 29.34 -2.58 33.84
CA SER A 13 29.57 -1.50 32.84
C SER A 13 28.48 -1.34 31.77
N LEU A 14 27.57 -2.31 31.55
CA LEU A 14 26.50 -2.17 30.54
C LEU A 14 25.15 -1.67 31.08
N ARG A 15 24.83 -1.92 32.37
CA ARG A 15 23.60 -1.39 32.99
C ARG A 15 23.66 0.11 33.31
N ALA A 16 24.86 0.65 33.57
CA ALA A 16 25.02 2.06 33.97
C ALA A 16 24.87 3.05 32.80
N PHE A 17 25.14 2.63 31.56
CA PHE A 17 25.06 3.51 30.38
C PHE A 17 23.61 3.72 29.89
N PHE A 18 22.73 2.73 30.05
CA PHE A 18 21.33 2.84 29.62
C PHE A 18 20.39 3.42 30.69
N ILE A 19 20.67 3.22 31.98
CA ILE A 19 19.77 3.64 33.07
C ILE A 19 19.89 5.15 33.39
N THR A 20 21.06 5.78 33.18
CA THR A 20 21.27 7.20 33.54
C THR A 20 20.66 8.20 32.55
N LYS A 21 20.40 7.82 31.29
CA LYS A 21 19.68 8.70 30.32
C LYS A 21 18.15 8.55 30.36
N PHE A 22 17.61 7.45 30.88
CA PHE A 22 16.16 7.25 30.96
C PHE A 22 15.53 7.84 32.24
N ALA A 23 16.25 7.79 33.37
CA ALA A 23 15.75 8.29 34.65
C ALA A 23 15.66 9.83 34.74
N SER A 24 16.41 10.56 33.91
CA SER A 24 16.37 12.03 33.84
C SER A 24 15.20 12.56 32.99
N PHE A 25 14.53 11.72 32.20
CA PHE A 25 13.40 12.12 31.37
C PHE A 25 12.02 11.87 32.02
N GLN A 26 11.93 10.92 32.96
CA GLN A 26 10.68 10.62 33.67
C GLN A 26 10.39 11.54 34.87
N ARG A 27 11.40 12.26 35.39
CA ARG A 27 11.26 13.08 36.61
C ARG A 27 10.72 14.50 36.37
N ILE A 28 10.49 14.90 35.10
CA ILE A 28 9.94 16.23 34.74
C ILE A 28 8.44 16.16 34.39
N ARG A 29 7.84 14.97 34.29
CA ARG A 29 6.46 14.81 33.81
C ARG A 29 5.40 14.60 34.89
N SER A 30 5.76 14.61 36.18
CA SER A 30 4.84 14.32 37.29
C SER A 30 4.42 15.51 38.16
N GLU A 31 4.78 16.75 37.82
CA GLU A 31 4.33 17.95 38.55
C GLU A 31 3.74 19.00 37.61
N ARG A 32 2.55 18.72 37.07
CA ARG A 32 1.53 19.72 36.65
C ARG A 32 0.31 19.02 36.08
N LEU A 33 -0.54 18.50 36.97
CA LEU A 33 -1.88 18.04 36.61
C LEU A 33 -2.79 18.10 37.85
N LYS A 34 -3.08 19.32 38.31
CA LYS A 34 -4.27 19.64 39.12
C LYS A 34 -4.73 21.08 38.81
N LEU A 35 -6.06 21.23 38.71
CA LEU A 35 -6.88 22.46 38.54
C LEU A 35 -6.98 22.99 37.09
N ALA A 36 -8.15 23.33 36.53
CA ALA A 36 -9.54 23.34 37.02
C ALA A 36 -10.50 23.45 35.82
N VAL A 37 -11.72 22.94 36.00
CA VAL A 37 -12.91 23.18 35.17
C VAL A 37 -13.33 24.66 35.26
N ARG A 38 -13.58 25.32 34.12
CA ARG A 38 -14.63 26.35 33.91
C ARG A 38 -14.67 26.83 32.44
N LEU A 39 -15.86 26.76 31.84
CA LEU A 39 -16.36 27.58 30.72
C LEU A 39 -17.43 28.55 31.28
N PRO A 40 -17.97 29.59 30.59
CA PRO A 40 -17.72 30.09 29.22
C PRO A 40 -17.67 31.66 29.06
N LYS A 41 -17.56 32.08 27.78
CA LYS A 41 -17.97 33.36 27.09
C LYS A 41 -16.92 34.48 26.88
N SER A 42 -16.54 34.71 25.62
CA SER A 42 -17.02 35.84 24.79
C SER A 42 -16.44 35.81 23.36
N ILE A 43 -17.20 36.37 22.43
CA ILE A 43 -16.99 36.41 20.97
C ILE A 43 -16.26 37.71 20.60
N ALA A 44 -15.22 37.65 19.75
CA ALA A 44 -14.86 38.69 18.79
C ALA A 44 -13.98 38.13 17.65
N PRO A 45 -14.07 38.66 16.41
CA PRO A 45 -13.59 37.97 15.21
C PRO A 45 -12.13 38.33 14.90
N VAL A 46 -11.32 37.32 14.54
CA VAL A 46 -9.98 37.55 13.98
C VAL A 46 -9.92 36.95 12.57
N ARG A 47 -9.73 37.85 11.61
CA ARG A 47 -9.65 37.63 10.16
C ARG A 47 -8.58 36.60 9.79
N PRO A 48 -8.78 35.80 8.72
CA PRO A 48 -7.73 34.92 8.22
C PRO A 48 -6.65 35.76 7.53
N ARG A 49 -5.44 35.76 8.07
CA ARG A 49 -4.21 36.11 7.33
C ARG A 49 -3.28 34.91 7.34
N PHE A 50 -3.55 33.95 6.47
CA PHE A 50 -2.51 33.05 5.99
C PHE A 50 -2.02 33.59 4.64
N ARG A 51 -0.90 34.31 4.68
CA ARG A 51 -0.04 34.51 3.51
C ARG A 51 0.61 33.16 3.20
N LEU A 52 0.02 32.40 2.28
CA LEU A 52 0.76 31.36 1.56
C LEU A 52 1.54 32.06 0.44
N VAL A 53 2.75 32.52 0.79
CA VAL A 53 3.78 32.77 -0.21
C VAL A 53 4.62 31.50 -0.28
N SER A 54 4.30 30.63 -1.24
CA SER A 54 5.32 29.84 -1.90
C SER A 54 5.32 30.25 -3.36
N LYS A 55 6.29 31.11 -3.72
CA LYS A 55 6.71 31.32 -5.10
C LYS A 55 7.19 29.99 -5.66
N ALA A 56 6.31 29.20 -6.25
CA ALA A 56 6.71 28.41 -7.39
C ALA A 56 6.74 29.41 -8.55
N SER A 57 7.90 29.63 -9.15
CA SER A 57 7.94 30.22 -10.48
C SER A 57 6.96 29.44 -11.36
N ASP A 58 5.97 30.10 -11.95
CA ASP A 58 5.12 29.48 -12.97
C ASP A 58 5.99 29.21 -14.21
N ILE A 59 6.79 28.15 -14.13
CA ILE A 59 7.55 27.61 -15.24
C ILE A 59 6.52 27.23 -16.30
N SER A 60 6.71 27.70 -17.53
CA SER A 60 5.75 27.39 -18.59
C SER A 60 5.69 25.88 -18.84
N LEU A 61 4.53 25.36 -19.23
CA LEU A 61 4.41 23.94 -19.57
C LEU A 61 5.45 23.52 -20.63
N LYS A 62 5.63 24.37 -21.65
CA LYS A 62 6.63 24.15 -22.70
C LYS A 62 8.04 23.99 -22.14
N GLU A 63 8.41 24.78 -21.14
CA GLU A 63 9.70 24.69 -20.46
C GLU A 63 9.84 23.39 -19.64
N ILE A 64 8.78 22.96 -18.94
CA ILE A 64 8.75 21.66 -18.23
C ILE A 64 8.97 20.51 -19.21
N LEU A 65 8.19 20.48 -20.30
CA LEU A 65 8.28 19.43 -21.29
C LEU A 65 9.65 19.43 -21.99
N SER A 66 10.20 20.61 -22.31
CA SER A 66 11.53 20.71 -22.94
C SER A 66 12.67 20.21 -22.06
N ARG A 67 12.49 20.19 -20.74
CA ARG A 67 13.47 19.67 -19.77
C ARG A 67 13.25 18.20 -19.42
N ASP A 68 12.21 17.57 -19.97
CA ASP A 68 11.75 16.23 -19.62
C ASP A 68 11.54 16.06 -18.09
N ALA A 69 11.04 17.12 -17.43
CA ALA A 69 10.89 17.19 -15.98
C ALA A 69 9.56 16.57 -15.50
N ALA A 70 9.49 15.24 -15.50
CA ALA A 70 8.29 14.49 -15.12
C ALA A 70 7.82 14.80 -13.68
N GLY A 71 8.73 15.11 -12.77
CA GLY A 71 8.40 15.48 -11.40
C GLY A 71 7.52 16.73 -11.30
N GLU A 72 7.71 17.72 -12.16
CA GLU A 72 6.87 18.93 -12.21
C GLU A 72 5.46 18.62 -12.74
N ILE A 73 5.34 17.67 -13.69
CA ILE A 73 4.04 17.16 -14.14
C ILE A 73 3.33 16.46 -12.98
N LEU A 74 4.05 15.62 -12.24
CA LEU A 74 3.49 14.92 -11.08
C LEU A 74 3.00 15.93 -10.03
N GLU A 75 3.76 16.99 -9.76
CA GLU A 75 3.37 18.02 -8.81
C GLU A 75 2.11 18.79 -9.24
N ARG A 76 1.95 19.07 -10.54
CA ARG A 76 0.74 19.68 -11.09
C ARG A 76 -0.45 18.73 -11.00
N PHE A 77 -0.26 17.46 -11.37
CA PHE A 77 -1.31 16.44 -11.28
C PHE A 77 -1.80 16.24 -9.84
N CYS A 78 -0.90 16.25 -8.85
CA CYS A 78 -1.26 16.17 -7.43
C CYS A 78 -2.14 17.35 -6.97
N LYS A 79 -2.09 18.51 -7.66
CA LYS A 79 -2.89 19.70 -7.33
C LYS A 79 -4.20 19.76 -8.11
N ASP A 80 -4.15 19.41 -9.40
CA ASP A 80 -5.27 19.39 -10.31
C ASP A 80 -5.16 18.19 -11.25
N GLN A 81 -6.01 17.18 -11.04
CA GLN A 81 -6.02 15.98 -11.87
C GLN A 81 -6.54 16.27 -13.29
N ASN A 82 -7.38 17.29 -13.48
CA ASN A 82 -7.91 17.67 -14.80
C ASN A 82 -6.85 18.30 -15.70
N PHE A 83 -5.70 18.68 -15.14
CA PHE A 83 -4.55 19.20 -15.87
C PHE A 83 -4.15 18.30 -17.06
N LEU A 84 -4.21 16.98 -16.91
CA LEU A 84 -3.81 16.05 -17.98
C LEU A 84 -4.87 15.85 -19.07
N LYS A 85 -6.11 16.31 -18.85
CA LYS A 85 -7.24 16.19 -19.79
C LYS A 85 -7.33 17.36 -20.76
N GLN A 86 -6.49 18.37 -20.60
CA GLN A 86 -6.48 19.56 -21.44
C GLN A 86 -5.92 19.25 -22.84
N THR A 87 -6.46 19.92 -23.85
CA THR A 87 -5.98 19.89 -25.23
C THR A 87 -5.64 21.30 -25.69
N ASP A 88 -4.73 21.42 -26.66
CA ASP A 88 -4.51 22.70 -27.35
C ASP A 88 -5.58 22.95 -28.44
N ASP A 89 -5.43 24.07 -29.15
CA ASP A 89 -6.35 24.50 -30.22
C ASP A 89 -6.37 23.54 -31.42
N GLU A 90 -5.34 22.69 -31.59
CA GLU A 90 -5.26 21.65 -32.63
C GLU A 90 -5.78 20.29 -32.14
N GLY A 91 -6.39 20.25 -30.95
CA GLY A 91 -6.84 19.01 -30.31
C GLY A 91 -5.70 18.09 -29.86
N ASN A 92 -4.45 18.58 -29.80
CA ASN A 92 -3.33 17.81 -29.30
C ASN A 92 -3.48 17.63 -27.78
N THR A 93 -3.55 16.38 -27.34
CA THR A 93 -3.45 16.07 -25.90
C THR A 93 -2.03 16.31 -25.39
N MET A 94 -1.87 16.31 -24.07
CA MET A 94 -0.53 16.39 -23.44
C MET A 94 0.45 15.35 -23.99
N LEU A 95 -0.03 14.16 -24.37
CA LEU A 95 0.82 13.11 -24.94
C LEU A 95 1.30 13.44 -26.36
N HIS A 96 0.47 14.09 -27.18
CA HIS A 96 0.87 14.60 -28.50
C HIS A 96 1.97 15.67 -28.36
N LEU A 97 1.84 16.56 -27.36
CA LEU A 97 2.82 17.64 -27.12
C LEU A 97 4.19 17.11 -26.68
N VAL A 98 4.24 16.11 -25.78
CA VAL A 98 5.51 15.54 -25.32
C VAL A 98 6.23 14.75 -26.41
N ILE A 99 5.50 14.16 -27.36
CA ILE A 99 6.11 13.50 -28.51
C ILE A 99 6.74 14.51 -29.46
N LYS A 100 6.08 15.65 -29.74
CA LYS A 100 6.67 16.76 -30.50
C LYS A 100 7.98 17.26 -29.87
N LEU A 101 8.09 17.21 -28.53
CA LEU A 101 9.23 17.71 -27.76
C LEU A 101 10.24 16.61 -27.35
N ASN A 102 10.02 15.35 -27.75
CA ASN A 102 10.82 14.18 -27.37
C ASN A 102 11.08 14.04 -25.85
N ALA A 103 10.06 14.37 -25.04
CA ALA A 103 10.11 14.33 -23.58
C ALA A 103 9.64 12.95 -23.05
N ARG A 104 10.56 11.98 -23.05
CA ARG A 104 10.22 10.56 -22.81
C ARG A 104 9.74 10.28 -21.39
N ARG A 105 10.37 10.83 -20.35
CA ARG A 105 9.93 10.61 -18.96
C ARG A 105 8.56 11.24 -18.71
N CYS A 106 8.35 12.44 -19.24
CA CYS A 106 7.05 13.11 -19.20
C CYS A 106 5.98 12.24 -19.88
N ALA A 107 6.27 11.68 -21.06
CA ALA A 107 5.35 10.80 -21.78
C ALA A 107 4.97 9.56 -20.94
N ARG A 108 5.96 8.87 -20.38
CA ARG A 108 5.75 7.71 -19.49
C ARG A 108 4.84 8.04 -18.31
N LEU A 109 5.11 9.15 -17.63
CA LEU A 109 4.30 9.58 -16.49
C LEU A 109 2.87 9.93 -16.91
N ILE A 110 2.69 10.69 -18.00
CA ILE A 110 1.36 11.06 -18.51
C ILE A 110 0.54 9.82 -18.85
N CYS A 111 1.13 8.84 -19.55
CA CYS A 111 0.47 7.57 -19.84
C CYS A 111 0.06 6.83 -18.56
N THR A 112 0.91 6.89 -17.53
CA THR A 112 0.62 6.20 -16.27
C THR A 112 -0.50 6.86 -15.47
N LEU A 113 -0.45 8.17 -15.32
CA LEU A 113 -1.43 8.92 -14.55
C LEU A 113 -2.79 8.97 -15.25
N ASN A 114 -2.81 9.05 -16.58
CA ASN A 114 -4.05 9.15 -17.37
C ASN A 114 -4.47 7.86 -18.10
N ALA A 115 -4.06 6.69 -17.60
CA ALA A 115 -4.29 5.42 -18.28
C ALA A 115 -5.76 5.08 -18.57
N CYS A 116 -6.72 5.54 -17.75
CA CYS A 116 -8.15 5.32 -18.02
C CYS A 116 -8.62 5.91 -19.35
N ASP A 117 -8.07 7.05 -19.74
CA ASP A 117 -8.48 7.74 -20.96
C ASP A 117 -7.71 7.21 -22.18
N GLU A 118 -6.83 6.22 -21.98
CA GLU A 118 -5.94 5.62 -22.99
C GLU A 118 -5.37 6.68 -23.95
N PRO A 119 -4.63 7.69 -23.44
CA PRO A 119 -4.25 8.88 -24.21
C PRO A 119 -3.43 8.55 -25.46
N TRP A 120 -2.78 7.39 -25.51
CA TRP A 120 -2.05 6.89 -26.68
C TRP A 120 -2.95 6.48 -27.86
N LEU A 121 -4.25 6.28 -27.64
CA LEU A 121 -5.25 6.03 -28.68
C LEU A 121 -5.99 7.30 -29.13
N SER A 122 -5.86 8.40 -28.39
CA SER A 122 -6.51 9.68 -28.74
C SER A 122 -6.01 10.20 -30.09
N ARG A 123 -6.90 10.86 -30.85
CA ARG A 123 -6.57 11.49 -32.14
C ARG A 123 -6.72 13.00 -32.04
N ASN A 124 -5.76 13.75 -32.57
CA ASN A 124 -5.84 15.20 -32.69
C ASN A 124 -6.81 15.63 -33.82
N SER A 125 -6.94 16.94 -34.06
CA SER A 125 -7.77 17.48 -35.14
C SER A 125 -7.32 17.07 -36.55
N HIS A 126 -6.09 16.60 -36.72
CA HIS A 126 -5.56 16.05 -37.97
C HIS A 126 -5.82 14.54 -38.12
N GLY A 127 -6.45 13.91 -37.12
CA GLY A 127 -6.72 12.48 -37.12
C GLY A 127 -5.51 11.61 -36.78
N GLU A 128 -4.41 12.17 -36.30
CA GLU A 128 -3.19 11.44 -35.95
C GLU A 128 -3.21 11.03 -34.49
N THR A 129 -2.75 9.80 -34.17
CA THR A 129 -2.46 9.41 -32.77
C THR A 129 -1.06 9.86 -32.36
N PRO A 130 -0.74 9.90 -31.05
CA PRO A 130 0.60 10.23 -30.58
C PRO A 130 1.70 9.39 -31.24
N ILE A 131 1.48 8.07 -31.43
CA ILE A 131 2.45 7.18 -32.10
C ILE A 131 2.71 7.62 -33.54
N GLN A 132 1.67 8.00 -34.27
CA GLN A 132 1.75 8.38 -35.70
C GLN A 132 2.51 9.69 -35.92
N MET A 133 2.53 10.58 -34.92
CA MET A 133 3.26 11.85 -35.03
C MET A 133 4.78 11.68 -35.10
N ASN A 134 5.33 10.60 -34.51
CA ASN A 134 6.75 10.31 -34.53
C ASN A 134 7.04 8.82 -34.26
N GLU A 135 6.83 8.00 -35.29
CA GLU A 135 6.90 6.54 -35.18
C GLU A 135 8.29 5.99 -34.82
N GLN A 136 9.37 6.70 -35.14
CA GLN A 136 10.74 6.24 -34.85
C GLN A 136 11.25 6.67 -33.46
N SER A 137 10.43 7.37 -32.66
CA SER A 137 10.85 7.83 -31.33
C SER A 137 10.88 6.70 -30.29
N GLU A 138 11.75 6.82 -29.29
CA GLU A 138 11.74 5.94 -28.12
C GLU A 138 10.41 6.00 -27.35
N ILE A 139 9.67 7.11 -27.48
CA ILE A 139 8.33 7.25 -26.92
C ILE A 139 7.35 6.35 -27.67
N ALA A 140 7.42 6.31 -29.01
CA ALA A 140 6.61 5.39 -29.79
C ALA A 140 6.88 3.93 -29.41
N ASP A 141 8.14 3.56 -29.13
CA ASP A 141 8.48 2.22 -28.62
C ASP A 141 7.85 1.96 -27.25
N ASP A 142 7.92 2.91 -26.31
CA ASP A 142 7.24 2.79 -25.01
C ASP A 142 5.72 2.62 -25.17
N LEU A 143 5.09 3.34 -26.11
CA LEU A 143 3.66 3.24 -26.37
C LEU A 143 3.27 1.93 -27.09
N ARG A 144 4.16 1.41 -27.94
CA ARG A 144 3.99 0.07 -28.53
C ARG A 144 3.96 -1.01 -27.47
N ILE A 145 4.76 -0.91 -26.41
CA ILE A 145 4.70 -1.86 -25.28
C ILE A 145 3.28 -1.87 -24.68
N LEU A 146 2.69 -0.70 -24.43
CA LEU A 146 1.35 -0.58 -23.83
C LEU A 146 0.21 -1.08 -24.73
N THR A 147 0.40 -0.99 -26.05
CA THR A 147 -0.63 -1.35 -27.05
C THR A 147 -0.43 -2.75 -27.63
N SER A 148 0.75 -3.35 -27.45
CA SER A 148 1.06 -4.68 -27.95
C SER A 148 0.21 -5.74 -27.27
N ASN A 149 -0.22 -6.74 -28.03
CA ASN A 149 -0.93 -7.92 -27.52
C ASN A 149 0.02 -9.06 -27.13
N PHE A 150 1.31 -8.77 -26.97
CA PHE A 150 2.29 -9.78 -26.61
C PHE A 150 2.49 -9.80 -25.10
N ASP A 151 2.22 -10.95 -24.50
CA ASP A 151 2.66 -11.23 -23.14
C ASP A 151 4.18 -11.48 -23.16
N ILE A 152 4.91 -10.77 -22.31
CA ILE A 152 6.33 -11.04 -22.10
C ILE A 152 6.41 -12.38 -21.35
N GLU A 153 7.12 -13.36 -21.92
CA GLU A 153 7.35 -14.66 -21.28
C GLU A 153 7.85 -14.46 -19.84
N ARG A 154 7.06 -14.96 -18.89
CA ARG A 154 7.31 -14.85 -17.46
C ARG A 154 8.48 -15.73 -17.07
N GLU A 155 9.64 -15.15 -16.75
CA GLU A 155 10.74 -15.92 -16.15
C GLU A 155 10.41 -16.49 -14.75
N SER A 156 9.35 -15.97 -14.09
CA SER A 156 8.86 -16.50 -12.81
C SER A 156 7.34 -16.39 -12.68
N LYS A 157 6.60 -17.32 -13.30
CA LYS A 157 5.18 -17.49 -12.95
C LYS A 157 5.06 -17.83 -11.47
N PHE A 158 4.25 -17.07 -10.74
CA PHE A 158 3.73 -17.55 -9.47
C PHE A 158 3.03 -18.88 -9.72
N TRP A 159 3.47 -19.96 -9.06
CA TRP A 159 3.15 -21.34 -9.43
C TRP A 159 1.64 -21.65 -9.49
N MET A 160 0.81 -20.93 -8.72
CA MET A 160 -0.64 -21.11 -8.77
C MET A 160 -1.28 -20.58 -10.06
N SER A 161 -0.60 -19.67 -10.77
CA SER A 161 -1.17 -19.05 -11.97
C SER A 161 -1.54 -20.09 -13.03
N ASP A 162 -0.74 -21.16 -13.14
CA ASP A 162 -0.97 -22.24 -14.10
C ASP A 162 -2.16 -23.14 -13.73
N LEU A 163 -2.64 -23.07 -12.49
CA LEU A 163 -3.80 -23.83 -12.01
C LEU A 163 -5.10 -23.02 -12.06
N ASN A 164 -5.02 -21.68 -12.19
CA ASN A 164 -6.21 -20.83 -12.10
C ASN A 164 -7.23 -21.10 -13.21
N GLU A 165 -6.81 -21.47 -14.42
CA GLU A 165 -7.73 -21.83 -15.52
C GLU A 165 -8.64 -23.00 -15.13
N GLU A 166 -8.06 -24.10 -14.67
CA GLU A 166 -8.80 -25.29 -14.22
C GLU A 166 -9.70 -24.97 -13.01
N LEU A 167 -9.15 -24.29 -12.01
CA LEU A 167 -9.88 -23.93 -10.78
C LEU A 167 -11.08 -23.03 -11.07
N ILE A 168 -10.95 -22.11 -12.04
CA ILE A 168 -12.05 -21.24 -12.47
C ILE A 168 -13.18 -22.07 -13.09
N GLU A 169 -12.85 -22.98 -14.00
CA GLU A 169 -13.86 -23.83 -14.65
C GLU A 169 -14.55 -24.78 -13.66
N GLU A 170 -13.82 -25.32 -12.69
CA GLU A 170 -14.42 -26.09 -11.59
C GLU A 170 -15.39 -25.24 -10.77
N ARG A 171 -14.98 -24.04 -10.37
CA ARG A 171 -15.82 -23.14 -9.56
C ARG A 171 -17.09 -22.71 -10.27
N LEU A 172 -17.02 -22.43 -11.56
CA LEU A 172 -18.19 -22.04 -12.34
C LEU A 172 -19.19 -23.19 -12.53
N ARG A 173 -18.74 -24.45 -12.41
CA ARG A 173 -19.59 -25.64 -12.44
C ARG A 173 -20.20 -25.98 -11.08
N ASP A 174 -19.56 -25.56 -9.98
CA ASP A 174 -20.05 -25.82 -8.62
C ASP A 174 -21.15 -24.83 -8.22
N SER A 175 -22.41 -25.21 -8.47
CA SER A 175 -23.59 -24.44 -8.06
C SER A 175 -23.77 -24.31 -6.54
N ASN A 176 -23.07 -25.12 -5.74
CA ASN A 176 -23.10 -25.06 -4.28
C ASN A 176 -21.96 -24.23 -3.69
N SER A 177 -21.04 -23.72 -4.50
CA SER A 177 -19.99 -22.83 -4.03
C SER A 177 -20.58 -21.49 -3.61
N THR A 178 -19.93 -20.83 -2.64
CA THR A 178 -20.26 -19.41 -2.42
C THR A 178 -19.90 -18.61 -3.65
N LYS A 179 -20.38 -17.37 -3.71
CA LYS A 179 -19.92 -16.36 -4.68
C LYS A 179 -19.04 -15.30 -4.00
N GLU A 180 -18.42 -15.65 -2.88
CA GLU A 180 -17.66 -14.72 -2.04
C GLU A 180 -16.25 -14.49 -2.61
N ILE A 181 -15.90 -13.21 -2.80
CA ILE A 181 -14.60 -12.75 -3.28
C ILE A 181 -13.83 -12.12 -2.12
N LEU A 182 -12.62 -12.63 -1.89
CA LEU A 182 -11.69 -12.15 -0.87
C LEU A 182 -10.59 -11.33 -1.52
N VAL A 183 -10.31 -10.15 -0.98
CA VAL A 183 -9.23 -9.27 -1.45
C VAL A 183 -8.29 -8.90 -0.32
N ALA A 184 -7.00 -9.14 -0.49
CA ALA A 184 -5.94 -8.77 0.45
C ALA A 184 -5.01 -7.70 -0.16
N LEU A 185 -4.81 -6.60 0.57
CA LEU A 185 -3.95 -5.49 0.21
C LEU A 185 -2.75 -5.40 1.16
N ASP A 186 -1.55 -5.45 0.60
CA ASP A 186 -0.28 -5.42 1.31
C ASP A 186 0.01 -4.05 1.96
N GLY A 187 0.82 -4.05 3.02
CA GLY A 187 1.47 -2.83 3.53
C GLY A 187 2.66 -2.40 2.67
N GLY A 188 2.91 -1.10 2.52
CA GLY A 188 4.02 -0.63 1.68
C GLY A 188 4.27 0.88 1.53
N GLY A 189 3.62 1.75 2.31
CA GLY A 189 3.79 3.21 2.21
C GLY A 189 3.44 3.73 0.82
N ILE A 190 4.26 4.62 0.24
CA ILE A 190 4.02 5.21 -1.10
C ILE A 190 3.85 4.14 -2.21
N LYS A 191 4.40 2.94 -2.01
CA LYS A 191 4.26 1.83 -2.98
C LYS A 191 2.84 1.27 -3.06
N GLY A 192 1.94 1.66 -2.15
CA GLY A 192 0.49 1.41 -2.28
C GLY A 192 -0.11 1.95 -3.59
N ALA A 193 0.58 2.89 -4.26
CA ALA A 193 0.23 3.30 -5.62
C ALA A 193 0.15 2.12 -6.60
N ALA A 194 0.96 1.06 -6.41
CA ALA A 194 0.90 -0.14 -7.25
C ALA A 194 -0.44 -0.88 -7.11
N GLU A 195 -0.97 -0.97 -5.89
CA GLU A 195 -2.26 -1.61 -5.63
C GLU A 195 -3.40 -0.78 -6.21
N ILE A 196 -3.37 0.54 -6.03
CA ILE A 196 -4.34 1.46 -6.63
C ILE A 196 -4.34 1.32 -8.16
N MET A 197 -3.17 1.26 -8.78
CA MET A 197 -3.03 1.05 -10.22
C MET A 197 -3.58 -0.32 -10.68
N ALA A 198 -3.31 -1.40 -9.93
CA ALA A 198 -3.86 -2.71 -10.24
C ALA A 198 -5.39 -2.75 -10.12
N LEU A 199 -5.95 -2.15 -9.06
CA LEU A 199 -7.40 -2.02 -8.85
C LEU A 199 -8.06 -1.20 -9.97
N ARG A 200 -7.41 -0.12 -10.39
CA ARG A 200 -7.81 0.71 -11.53
C ARG A 200 -7.84 -0.08 -12.84
N GLU A 201 -6.75 -0.78 -13.16
CA GLU A 201 -6.64 -1.62 -14.37
C GLU A 201 -7.67 -2.76 -14.40
N LEU A 202 -7.97 -3.36 -13.24
CA LEU A 202 -9.04 -4.35 -13.10
C LEU A 202 -10.43 -3.72 -13.28
N SER A 203 -10.67 -2.55 -12.68
CA SER A 203 -11.93 -1.82 -12.81
C SER A 203 -12.21 -1.44 -14.26
N LEU A 204 -11.20 -0.98 -15.01
CA LEU A 204 -11.33 -0.65 -16.43
C LEU A 204 -11.77 -1.85 -17.28
N ARG A 205 -11.17 -3.01 -17.06
CA ARG A 205 -11.52 -4.27 -17.75
C ARG A 205 -12.93 -4.76 -17.42
N LEU A 206 -13.38 -4.56 -16.19
CA LEU A 206 -14.75 -4.89 -15.80
C LEU A 206 -15.76 -3.94 -16.43
N SER A 207 -15.50 -2.62 -16.40
CA SER A 207 -16.39 -1.62 -16.98
C SER A 207 -16.55 -1.79 -18.50
N SER A 208 -15.48 -2.14 -19.22
CA SER A 208 -15.53 -2.37 -20.67
C SER A 208 -16.33 -3.63 -21.04
N THR A 209 -16.41 -4.60 -20.13
CA THR A 209 -17.05 -5.89 -20.41
C THR A 209 -18.40 -6.08 -19.72
N SER A 210 -18.75 -5.28 -18.71
CA SER A 210 -19.96 -5.45 -17.91
C SER A 210 -20.50 -4.11 -17.36
N PRO A 211 -21.41 -3.43 -18.08
CA PRO A 211 -22.01 -2.16 -17.64
C PRO A 211 -22.80 -2.24 -16.33
N SER A 212 -23.18 -3.45 -15.89
CA SER A 212 -23.90 -3.71 -14.64
C SER A 212 -23.01 -3.59 -13.39
N ILE A 213 -21.69 -3.75 -13.53
CA ILE A 213 -20.75 -3.62 -12.42
C ILE A 213 -20.35 -2.14 -12.33
N THR A 214 -21.05 -1.40 -11.47
CA THR A 214 -20.85 0.04 -11.28
C THR A 214 -19.68 0.38 -10.34
N SER A 215 -19.21 -0.58 -9.55
CA SER A 215 -18.01 -0.46 -8.71
C SER A 215 -17.37 -1.82 -8.49
N LEU A 216 -16.05 -1.91 -8.74
CA LEU A 216 -15.24 -3.08 -8.41
C LEU A 216 -15.40 -3.48 -6.93
N PHE A 217 -15.38 -2.50 -6.01
CA PHE A 217 -15.43 -2.77 -4.57
C PHE A 217 -16.77 -3.31 -4.08
N LYS A 218 -17.87 -3.06 -4.80
CA LYS A 218 -19.17 -3.72 -4.53
C LYS A 218 -19.15 -5.22 -4.86
N SER A 219 -18.18 -5.68 -5.63
CA SER A 219 -18.01 -7.10 -5.94
C SER A 219 -17.23 -7.84 -4.85
N PHE A 220 -16.58 -7.13 -3.93
CA PHE A 220 -15.76 -7.74 -2.88
C PHE A 220 -16.60 -7.97 -1.62
N ASP A 221 -16.69 -9.23 -1.20
CA ASP A 221 -17.42 -9.61 0.01
C ASP A 221 -16.53 -9.48 1.25
N TRP A 222 -15.22 -9.67 1.06
CA TRP A 222 -14.20 -9.58 2.08
C TRP A 222 -13.02 -8.74 1.59
N ILE A 223 -12.58 -7.79 2.41
CA ILE A 223 -11.42 -6.96 2.10
C ILE A 223 -10.52 -6.82 3.34
N GLY A 224 -9.28 -7.27 3.20
CA GLY A 224 -8.25 -7.22 4.22
C GLY A 224 -7.11 -6.30 3.81
N GLY A 225 -6.59 -5.52 4.75
CA GLY A 225 -5.48 -4.62 4.48
C GLY A 225 -4.51 -4.50 5.64
N THR A 226 -3.25 -4.22 5.31
CA THR A 226 -2.21 -3.88 6.26
C THR A 226 -1.63 -2.51 5.93
N SER A 227 -1.45 -1.63 6.91
CA SER A 227 -0.84 -0.31 6.71
C SER A 227 -1.52 0.46 5.58
N VAL A 228 -0.80 0.90 4.55
CA VAL A 228 -1.38 1.56 3.38
C VAL A 228 -2.48 0.74 2.69
N GLY A 229 -2.37 -0.58 2.64
CA GLY A 229 -3.42 -1.46 2.08
C GLY A 229 -4.71 -1.39 2.90
N ALA A 230 -4.63 -1.20 4.22
CA ALA A 230 -5.80 -0.97 5.08
C ALA A 230 -6.46 0.39 4.77
N VAL A 231 -5.65 1.42 4.52
CA VAL A 231 -6.13 2.75 4.12
C VAL A 231 -6.86 2.66 2.78
N ILE A 232 -6.25 2.03 1.77
CA ILE A 232 -6.85 1.83 0.43
C ILE A 232 -8.16 1.04 0.55
N ALA A 233 -8.17 -0.04 1.32
CA ALA A 233 -9.36 -0.85 1.54
C ALA A 233 -10.49 -0.05 2.19
N ALA A 234 -10.20 0.67 3.28
CA ALA A 234 -11.20 1.45 3.99
C ALA A 234 -11.73 2.63 3.15
N PHE A 235 -10.87 3.30 2.39
CA PHE A 235 -11.29 4.45 1.59
C PHE A 235 -12.15 4.05 0.39
N SER A 236 -11.92 2.84 -0.14
CA SER A 236 -12.57 2.40 -1.38
C SER A 236 -13.79 1.52 -1.14
N ALA A 237 -13.92 0.90 0.04
CA ALA A 237 -15.06 0.06 0.36
C ALA A 237 -16.36 0.87 0.52
N PRO A 238 -17.49 0.41 -0.06
CA PRO A 238 -18.80 1.04 0.11
C PRO A 238 -19.23 1.16 1.57
N ARG A 239 -20.11 2.13 1.84
CA ARG A 239 -20.70 2.38 3.15
C ARG A 239 -22.20 2.17 3.14
N HIS A 240 -22.73 1.59 4.22
CA HIS A 240 -24.17 1.34 4.38
C HIS A 240 -25.04 2.60 4.25
N HIS A 241 -24.48 3.77 4.53
CA HIS A 241 -25.21 5.05 4.57
C HIS A 241 -24.77 6.05 3.49
N GLU A 242 -23.92 5.65 2.53
CA GLU A 242 -23.49 6.52 1.43
C GLU A 242 -24.00 6.01 0.08
N ASN A 243 -24.63 6.89 -0.69
CA ASN A 243 -25.06 6.61 -2.06
C ASN A 243 -23.87 6.71 -3.02
N GLY A 244 -22.89 5.80 -2.90
CA GLY A 244 -21.77 5.70 -3.83
C GLY A 244 -20.48 5.21 -3.19
N SER A 245 -19.74 4.38 -3.93
CA SER A 245 -18.34 4.06 -3.65
C SER A 245 -17.49 5.19 -4.24
N GLN A 246 -16.49 5.70 -3.52
CA GLN A 246 -15.44 6.49 -4.19
C GLN A 246 -14.75 5.60 -5.23
N SER A 247 -14.52 6.12 -6.44
CA SER A 247 -13.91 5.33 -7.50
C SER A 247 -12.39 5.21 -7.26
N PRO A 248 -11.77 4.04 -7.52
CA PRO A 248 -10.32 3.89 -7.42
C PRO A 248 -9.54 4.89 -8.28
N ASP A 249 -10.16 5.38 -9.37
CA ASP A 249 -9.61 6.38 -10.28
C ASP A 249 -9.39 7.75 -9.64
N THR A 250 -10.24 8.16 -8.70
CA THR A 250 -10.09 9.44 -7.99
C THR A 250 -8.95 9.44 -6.97
N ASN A 251 -8.40 8.26 -6.65
CA ASN A 251 -7.57 8.06 -5.45
C ASN A 251 -6.06 8.10 -5.70
N LEU A 252 -5.55 7.95 -6.93
CA LEU A 252 -4.09 7.93 -7.14
C LEU A 252 -3.44 9.30 -6.92
N GLY A 253 -4.03 10.37 -7.47
CA GLY A 253 -3.48 11.73 -7.32
C GLY A 253 -3.52 12.23 -5.87
N SER A 254 -4.66 12.04 -5.19
CA SER A 254 -4.81 12.39 -3.76
C SER A 254 -3.86 11.58 -2.89
N PHE A 255 -3.79 10.25 -3.10
CA PHE A 255 -2.89 9.37 -2.38
C PHE A 255 -1.42 9.83 -2.48
N LEU A 256 -0.95 10.14 -3.69
CA LEU A 256 0.42 10.61 -3.91
C LEU A 256 0.65 11.98 -3.25
N ALA A 257 -0.33 12.89 -3.34
CA ALA A 257 -0.26 14.22 -2.72
C ALA A 257 -0.17 14.14 -1.18
N GLU A 258 -1.04 13.35 -0.56
CA GLU A 258 -1.10 13.15 0.90
C GLU A 258 0.15 12.46 1.43
N THR A 259 0.62 11.43 0.73
CA THR A 259 1.85 10.73 1.11
C THR A 259 3.05 11.67 1.05
N ARG A 260 3.15 12.49 -0.01
CA ARG A 260 4.20 13.51 -0.16
C ARG A 260 4.12 14.55 0.96
N ALA A 261 2.93 15.01 1.32
CA ALA A 261 2.72 15.96 2.42
C ALA A 261 3.15 15.37 3.77
N THR A 262 2.75 14.13 4.05
CA THR A 262 3.03 13.41 5.30
C THR A 262 4.52 13.13 5.48
N PHE A 263 5.21 12.69 4.42
CA PHE A 263 6.61 12.29 4.48
C PHE A 263 7.59 13.36 3.95
N HIS A 264 7.15 14.61 3.83
CA HIS A 264 7.96 15.69 3.29
C HIS A 264 9.34 15.79 3.99
N PRO A 265 10.47 15.94 3.27
CA PRO A 265 11.82 15.84 3.86
C PRO A 265 12.13 16.85 4.97
N LYS A 266 11.43 18.00 4.96
CA LYS A 266 11.55 19.02 6.02
C LYS A 266 10.87 18.59 7.33
N LEU A 267 9.97 17.61 7.29
CA LEU A 267 9.27 17.06 8.45
C LEU A 267 10.05 15.87 9.01
N LYS A 268 10.95 16.15 9.95
CA LYS A 268 11.84 15.14 10.54
C LYS A 268 11.28 14.44 11.79
N LYS A 269 10.30 15.03 12.49
CA LYS A 269 9.75 14.42 13.71
C LYS A 269 8.62 13.46 13.36
N PRO A 270 8.68 12.18 13.80
CA PRO A 270 7.59 11.22 13.59
C PRO A 270 6.24 11.73 14.08
N SER A 271 6.20 12.41 15.24
CA SER A 271 4.96 12.97 15.81
C SER A 271 4.20 13.87 14.84
N PHE A 272 4.90 14.78 14.14
CA PHE A 272 4.27 15.65 13.15
C PHE A 272 3.73 14.89 11.94
N ARG A 273 4.43 13.82 11.52
CA ARG A 273 3.94 12.95 10.45
C ARG A 273 2.67 12.22 10.87
N GLY A 274 2.62 11.75 12.13
CA GLY A 274 1.44 11.14 12.71
C GLY A 274 0.24 12.09 12.78
N GLU A 275 0.47 13.36 13.15
CA GLU A 275 -0.59 14.39 13.17
C GLU A 275 -1.14 14.68 11.76
N LEU A 276 -0.26 14.78 10.75
CA LEU A 276 -0.69 14.98 9.36
C LEU A 276 -1.46 13.79 8.82
N LEU A 277 -0.98 12.56 9.09
CA LEU A 277 -1.67 11.35 8.69
C LEU A 277 -3.05 11.26 9.34
N HIS A 278 -3.13 11.46 10.66
CA HIS A 278 -4.40 11.47 11.40
C HIS A 278 -5.37 12.49 10.81
N LYS A 279 -4.88 13.71 10.53
CA LYS A 279 -5.69 14.76 9.90
C LYS A 279 -6.22 14.32 8.53
N SER A 280 -5.35 13.78 7.67
CA SER A 280 -5.73 13.29 6.34
C SER A 280 -6.79 12.20 6.41
N LEU A 281 -6.57 11.21 7.28
CA LEU A 281 -7.53 10.13 7.51
C LEU A 281 -8.87 10.68 8.01
N ARG A 282 -8.85 11.58 9.00
CA ARG A 282 -10.07 12.19 9.56
C ARG A 282 -10.85 13.02 8.53
N GLU A 283 -10.17 13.70 7.62
CA GLU A 283 -10.80 14.46 6.54
C GLU A 283 -11.50 13.54 5.53
N HIS A 284 -10.96 12.34 5.27
CA HIS A 284 -11.52 11.38 4.30
C HIS A 284 -12.62 10.49 4.87
N VAL A 285 -12.41 9.90 6.05
CA VAL A 285 -13.37 8.94 6.64
C VAL A 285 -14.29 9.57 7.69
N GLY A 286 -14.09 10.85 8.02
CA GLY A 286 -14.91 11.54 9.01
C GLY A 286 -14.93 10.82 10.36
N THR A 287 -16.13 10.67 10.91
CA THR A 287 -16.39 9.96 12.17
C THR A 287 -16.90 8.53 11.95
N SER A 288 -16.73 8.00 10.73
CA SER A 288 -17.22 6.68 10.38
C SER A 288 -16.50 5.58 11.16
N ARG A 289 -17.23 4.51 11.43
CA ARG A 289 -16.82 3.36 12.23
C ARG A 289 -16.61 2.14 11.36
N LEU A 290 -15.92 1.14 11.89
CA LEU A 290 -15.68 -0.11 11.15
C LEU A 290 -16.99 -0.76 10.72
N GLY A 291 -18.02 -0.71 11.57
CA GLY A 291 -19.37 -1.21 11.27
C GLY A 291 -20.07 -0.56 10.07
N ASP A 292 -19.61 0.62 9.62
CA ASP A 292 -20.19 1.30 8.46
C ASP A 292 -19.69 0.74 7.12
N ILE A 293 -18.59 -0.05 7.11
CA ILE A 293 -18.08 -0.71 5.90
C ILE A 293 -19.01 -1.87 5.52
N GLU A 294 -19.47 -1.91 4.27
CA GLU A 294 -20.37 -2.99 3.81
C GLU A 294 -19.69 -4.36 3.72
N ALA A 295 -18.50 -4.41 3.10
CA ALA A 295 -17.71 -5.62 2.99
C ALA A 295 -17.19 -6.06 4.38
N LYS A 296 -16.93 -7.35 4.55
CA LYS A 296 -16.24 -7.88 5.73
C LYS A 296 -14.81 -7.35 5.72
N PHE A 297 -14.53 -6.40 6.61
CA PHE A 297 -13.27 -5.67 6.66
C PHE A 297 -12.34 -6.27 7.70
N VAL A 298 -11.06 -6.41 7.34
CA VAL A 298 -9.99 -6.88 8.21
C VAL A 298 -8.80 -5.92 8.13
N CYS A 299 -8.30 -5.48 9.28
CA CYS A 299 -7.16 -4.57 9.36
C CYS A 299 -6.17 -5.05 10.42
N THR A 300 -4.91 -5.20 10.03
CA THR A 300 -3.88 -5.78 10.91
C THR A 300 -3.12 -4.70 11.68
N SER A 301 -2.75 -5.00 12.93
CA SER A 301 -1.88 -4.19 13.77
C SER A 301 -1.12 -5.08 14.75
N VAL A 302 -0.10 -4.56 15.45
CA VAL A 302 0.73 -5.33 16.36
C VAL A 302 0.79 -4.67 17.73
N ASP A 303 0.51 -5.45 18.77
CA ASP A 303 0.90 -5.12 20.13
C ASP A 303 2.37 -5.52 20.32
N GLY A 304 3.24 -4.53 20.15
CA GLY A 304 4.69 -4.66 20.32
C GLY A 304 5.14 -4.56 21.79
N ALA A 305 4.24 -4.30 22.74
CA ALA A 305 4.57 -4.29 24.16
C ALA A 305 4.62 -5.70 24.76
N MET A 306 4.15 -6.70 24.01
CA MET A 306 4.14 -8.11 24.40
C MET A 306 5.31 -8.90 23.78
N ILE A 307 5.81 -9.90 24.50
CA ILE A 307 6.78 -10.88 23.99
C ILE A 307 6.24 -12.29 24.28
N PRO A 308 5.93 -13.10 23.25
CA PRO A 308 6.00 -12.78 21.82
C PRO A 308 5.01 -11.65 21.44
N PRO A 309 5.34 -10.83 20.41
CA PRO A 309 4.43 -9.78 19.95
C PRO A 309 3.13 -10.38 19.45
N ARG A 310 2.01 -9.72 19.74
CA ARG A 310 0.68 -10.21 19.38
C ARG A 310 0.16 -9.48 18.14
N LEU A 311 -0.23 -10.24 17.13
CA LEU A 311 -1.03 -9.72 16.02
C LEU A 311 -2.44 -9.41 16.53
N LEU A 312 -2.87 -8.18 16.33
CA LEU A 312 -4.24 -7.71 16.57
C LEU A 312 -4.93 -7.48 15.24
N VAL A 313 -6.22 -7.83 15.19
CA VAL A 313 -7.03 -7.77 13.98
C VAL A 313 -8.29 -6.97 14.25
N PHE A 314 -8.34 -5.76 13.71
CA PHE A 314 -9.57 -4.95 13.67
C PHE A 314 -10.50 -5.52 12.60
N ARG A 315 -11.80 -5.65 12.92
CA ARG A 315 -12.79 -6.28 12.03
C ARG A 315 -14.21 -5.78 12.29
N ASN A 316 -15.05 -5.72 11.26
CA ASN A 316 -16.43 -5.23 11.38
C ASN A 316 -17.49 -6.34 11.53
N PHE A 317 -17.07 -7.53 11.95
CA PHE A 317 -17.95 -8.68 12.15
C PHE A 317 -17.57 -9.44 13.42
N PRO A 318 -18.54 -10.03 14.14
CA PRO A 318 -18.26 -10.86 15.30
C PRO A 318 -17.68 -12.24 14.88
N ILE A 319 -16.91 -12.87 15.76
CA ILE A 319 -16.54 -14.29 15.64
C ILE A 319 -17.18 -14.98 16.83
N GLU A 320 -18.04 -15.96 16.58
CA GLU A 320 -18.86 -16.54 17.64
C GLU A 320 -18.16 -17.62 18.48
N VAL A 321 -16.95 -18.05 18.08
CA VAL A 321 -16.20 -19.13 18.75
C VAL A 321 -15.31 -18.60 19.87
N GLN A 322 -15.10 -17.28 19.93
CA GLN A 322 -14.33 -16.61 20.97
C GLN A 322 -15.13 -15.42 21.49
N THR A 323 -15.10 -15.18 22.80
CA THR A 323 -15.55 -13.89 23.38
C THR A 323 -14.53 -12.83 22.97
N ASP A 324 -14.62 -12.38 21.73
CA ASP A 324 -13.73 -11.35 21.21
C ASP A 324 -14.41 -9.98 21.29
N GLU A 325 -13.59 -8.93 21.33
CA GLU A 325 -14.08 -7.56 21.38
C GLU A 325 -14.81 -7.22 20.07
N ASP A 326 -15.99 -6.63 20.18
CA ASP A 326 -16.74 -6.16 19.03
C ASP A 326 -16.14 -4.85 18.52
N HIS A 327 -15.34 -4.94 17.46
CA HIS A 327 -14.67 -3.76 16.90
C HIS A 327 -15.57 -2.93 15.99
N ARG A 328 -16.85 -3.26 15.78
CA ARG A 328 -17.75 -2.47 14.90
C ARG A 328 -17.87 -1.01 15.32
N GLU A 329 -17.75 -0.74 16.60
CA GLU A 329 -17.85 0.62 17.17
C GLU A 329 -16.53 1.41 17.10
N VAL A 330 -15.41 0.77 16.74
CA VAL A 330 -14.11 1.42 16.60
C VAL A 330 -14.16 2.39 15.42
N GLU A 331 -13.69 3.63 15.65
CA GLU A 331 -13.54 4.59 14.56
C GLU A 331 -12.49 4.11 13.56
N ILE A 332 -12.79 4.26 12.27
CA ILE A 332 -11.89 3.80 11.20
C ILE A 332 -10.53 4.48 11.31
N VAL A 333 -10.52 5.77 11.66
CA VAL A 333 -9.28 6.54 11.85
C VAL A 333 -8.36 5.87 12.88
N ASP A 334 -8.90 5.39 14.00
CA ASP A 334 -8.10 4.77 15.06
C ASP A 334 -7.50 3.43 14.61
N ALA A 335 -8.30 2.60 13.92
CA ALA A 335 -7.82 1.33 13.37
C ALA A 335 -6.73 1.56 12.30
N LEU A 336 -6.91 2.54 11.42
CA LEU A 336 -5.93 2.90 10.38
C LEU A 336 -4.65 3.51 10.98
N MET A 337 -4.78 4.38 11.99
CA MET A 337 -3.63 4.91 12.72
C MET A 337 -2.83 3.81 13.42
N ALA A 338 -3.51 2.79 13.97
CA ALA A 338 -2.85 1.60 14.51
C ALA A 338 -2.13 0.77 13.44
N SER A 339 -2.79 0.52 12.31
CA SER A 339 -2.24 -0.30 11.24
C SER A 339 -1.07 0.34 10.51
N THR A 340 -1.01 1.68 10.47
CA THR A 340 0.04 2.44 9.76
C THR A 340 1.19 2.91 10.65
N ALA A 341 1.13 2.69 11.97
CA ALA A 341 2.10 3.16 12.97
C ALA A 341 3.48 2.47 12.85
N SER A 342 4.18 2.69 11.73
CA SER A 342 5.42 2.02 11.38
C SER A 342 6.51 2.44 12.37
N PRO A 343 7.13 1.50 13.13
CA PRO A 343 8.05 1.83 14.21
C PRO A 343 9.25 2.71 13.81
N LEU A 344 9.63 2.68 12.53
CA LEU A 344 10.75 3.45 11.99
C LEU A 344 10.34 4.82 11.44
N LEU A 345 9.06 5.05 11.17
CA LEU A 345 8.59 6.18 10.36
C LEU A 345 7.58 7.08 11.08
N LEU A 346 6.77 6.49 11.96
CA LEU A 346 5.61 7.08 12.60
C LEU A 346 5.62 6.80 14.11
N PRO A 347 4.92 7.61 14.93
CA PRO A 347 4.78 7.33 16.35
C PRO A 347 3.91 6.09 16.55
N VAL A 348 4.03 5.47 17.73
CA VAL A 348 3.04 4.48 18.20
C VAL A 348 1.65 5.09 18.14
N SER A 349 0.66 4.30 17.77
CA SER A 349 -0.72 4.78 17.67
C SER A 349 -1.27 5.23 19.02
N PRO A 350 -2.35 6.04 19.04
CA PRO A 350 -3.03 6.41 20.28
C PRO A 350 -3.48 5.19 21.12
N LEU A 351 -3.73 4.05 20.46
CA LEU A 351 -4.10 2.77 21.08
C LEU A 351 -2.89 1.98 21.62
N GLY A 352 -1.66 2.51 21.52
CA GLY A 352 -0.46 1.81 21.96
C GLY A 352 0.02 0.73 20.97
N LEU A 353 -0.49 0.73 19.74
CA LEU A 353 -0.22 -0.30 18.74
C LEU A 353 0.77 0.16 17.66
N SER A 354 1.36 -0.81 16.98
CA SER A 354 2.32 -0.63 15.89
C SER A 354 1.78 -1.17 14.56
N ASP A 355 2.42 -0.79 13.46
CA ASP A 355 2.06 -1.20 12.11
C ASP A 355 1.96 -2.72 11.97
N GLY A 356 0.88 -3.17 11.33
CA GLY A 356 0.60 -4.58 11.06
C GLY A 356 1.70 -5.26 10.23
N GLY A 357 2.44 -4.48 9.44
CA GLY A 357 3.56 -4.90 8.61
C GLY A 357 4.69 -5.57 9.39
N VAL A 358 4.79 -5.32 10.71
CA VAL A 358 5.78 -6.01 11.56
C VAL A 358 5.57 -7.53 11.59
N LEU A 359 4.31 -8.01 11.50
CA LEU A 359 3.99 -9.45 11.55
C LEU A 359 3.20 -9.96 10.34
N ALA A 360 2.39 -9.11 9.69
CA ALA A 360 1.44 -9.48 8.66
C ALA A 360 1.37 -8.45 7.54
N LYS A 361 2.52 -8.09 6.94
CA LYS A 361 2.56 -7.15 5.80
C LYS A 361 1.63 -7.57 4.66
N ASN A 362 1.61 -8.85 4.31
CA ASN A 362 0.62 -9.44 3.43
C ASN A 362 -0.48 -10.08 4.31
N PRO A 363 -1.71 -9.54 4.32
CA PRO A 363 -2.78 -10.04 5.18
C PRO A 363 -3.51 -11.25 4.59
N SER A 364 -3.07 -11.86 3.48
CA SER A 364 -3.80 -12.95 2.82
C SER A 364 -4.15 -14.10 3.77
N LEU A 365 -3.18 -14.63 4.51
CA LEU A 365 -3.43 -15.73 5.46
C LEU A 365 -4.28 -15.28 6.65
N VAL A 366 -4.15 -14.02 7.09
CA VAL A 366 -4.99 -13.46 8.15
C VAL A 366 -6.44 -13.39 7.68
N LEU A 367 -6.67 -12.90 6.46
CA LEU A 367 -8.00 -12.81 5.87
C LEU A 367 -8.66 -14.18 5.70
N LEU A 368 -7.93 -15.19 5.21
CA LEU A 368 -8.40 -16.58 5.16
C LEU A 368 -8.74 -17.13 6.55
N THR A 369 -7.90 -16.83 7.54
CA THR A 369 -8.12 -17.27 8.92
C THR A 369 -9.40 -16.67 9.48
N GLU A 370 -9.61 -15.38 9.30
CA GLU A 370 -10.81 -14.68 9.77
C GLU A 370 -12.08 -15.13 9.01
N TYR A 371 -11.97 -15.40 7.71
CA TYR A 371 -13.04 -15.98 6.90
C TYR A 371 -13.51 -17.32 7.48
N HIS A 372 -12.59 -18.25 7.73
CA HIS A 372 -12.93 -19.55 8.30
C HIS A 372 -13.42 -19.47 9.74
N ARG A 373 -12.90 -18.53 10.55
CA ARG A 373 -13.39 -18.29 11.92
C ARG A 373 -14.80 -17.72 11.95
N PHE A 374 -15.14 -16.81 11.04
CA PHE A 374 -16.49 -16.26 10.92
C PHE A 374 -17.51 -17.37 10.66
N TYR A 375 -17.18 -18.31 9.77
CA TYR A 375 -18.02 -19.46 9.45
C TYR A 375 -17.75 -20.71 10.31
N ALA A 376 -17.11 -20.59 11.46
CA ALA A 376 -16.69 -21.75 12.25
C ALA A 376 -17.85 -22.57 12.85
N LYS A 377 -19.06 -22.00 12.96
CA LYS A 377 -20.27 -22.72 13.37
C LYS A 377 -21.21 -23.06 12.21
N ALA A 378 -20.81 -22.77 10.97
CA ALA A 378 -21.62 -23.12 9.81
C ALA A 378 -21.72 -24.64 9.66
N VAL A 379 -22.93 -25.17 9.42
CA VAL A 379 -23.15 -26.61 9.20
C VAL A 379 -22.33 -27.14 8.03
N ARG A 380 -22.19 -26.31 6.98
CA ARG A 380 -21.27 -26.53 5.87
C ARG A 380 -20.33 -25.34 5.81
N HIS A 381 -19.03 -25.58 5.98
CA HIS A 381 -18.04 -24.52 5.88
C HIS A 381 -17.98 -24.02 4.42
N PRO A 382 -18.29 -22.74 4.18
CA PRO A 382 -18.14 -22.17 2.87
C PRO A 382 -16.65 -22.07 2.51
N THR A 383 -16.40 -22.02 1.21
CA THR A 383 -15.06 -21.77 0.66
C THR A 383 -15.16 -20.55 -0.25
N PRO A 384 -14.12 -19.69 -0.27
CA PRO A 384 -14.13 -18.49 -1.09
C PRO A 384 -14.10 -18.88 -2.57
N SER A 385 -14.82 -18.20 -3.45
CA SER A 385 -14.83 -18.51 -4.90
C SER A 385 -13.60 -17.96 -5.61
N LEU A 386 -13.01 -16.90 -5.05
CA LEU A 386 -11.88 -16.18 -5.61
C LEU A 386 -11.11 -15.51 -4.48
N PHE A 387 -9.78 -15.62 -4.53
CA PHE A 387 -8.88 -14.87 -3.67
C PHE A 387 -7.95 -14.00 -4.52
N LEU A 388 -7.99 -12.69 -4.31
CA LEU A 388 -7.11 -11.71 -4.93
C LEU A 388 -6.16 -11.12 -3.88
N SER A 389 -4.86 -11.20 -4.13
CA SER A 389 -3.83 -10.57 -3.31
C SER A 389 -3.07 -9.55 -4.16
N LEU A 390 -3.08 -8.29 -3.74
CA LEU A 390 -2.35 -7.21 -4.40
C LEU A 390 -1.13 -6.83 -3.57
N GLY A 391 0.00 -6.65 -4.25
CA GLY A 391 1.28 -6.37 -3.61
C GLY A 391 1.82 -4.97 -3.91
N THR A 392 2.51 -4.39 -2.93
CA THR A 392 3.22 -3.10 -3.04
C THR A 392 4.66 -3.24 -3.57
N GLY A 393 4.89 -4.22 -4.41
CA GLY A 393 6.15 -4.59 -5.02
C GLY A 393 7.14 -5.39 -4.17
N TYR A 394 7.92 -6.24 -4.85
CA TYR A 394 8.96 -7.09 -4.28
C TYR A 394 10.38 -6.67 -4.69
N ASN A 395 11.36 -6.97 -3.85
CA ASN A 395 12.78 -6.78 -4.17
C ASN A 395 13.42 -8.15 -4.43
N GLU A 396 14.39 -8.22 -5.33
CA GLU A 396 15.19 -9.43 -5.54
C GLU A 396 15.91 -9.87 -4.26
N ALA A 397 16.00 -11.19 -4.08
CA ALA A 397 16.70 -11.78 -2.95
C ALA A 397 18.19 -11.39 -2.97
N ARG A 398 18.67 -10.83 -1.86
CA ARG A 398 20.09 -10.50 -1.69
C ARG A 398 20.73 -11.43 -0.68
N ARG A 399 21.85 -12.07 -1.06
CA ARG A 399 22.65 -12.85 -0.14
C ARG A 399 23.29 -11.94 0.92
N THR A 400 23.05 -12.24 2.20
CA THR A 400 23.71 -11.60 3.33
C THR A 400 24.71 -12.58 3.96
N SER A 401 25.51 -12.13 4.92
CA SER A 401 26.43 -13.00 5.63
C SER A 401 25.78 -13.81 6.76
N GLY A 402 24.44 -13.92 6.76
CA GLY A 402 23.68 -14.60 7.81
C GLY A 402 23.66 -13.88 9.16
N ILE A 403 22.95 -14.49 10.12
CA ILE A 403 22.85 -14.06 11.51
C ILE A 403 23.50 -15.13 12.37
N HIS A 404 24.81 -14.97 12.62
CA HIS A 404 25.61 -15.94 13.39
C HIS A 404 26.21 -15.24 14.61
N PHE A 405 25.57 -15.40 15.77
CA PHE A 405 26.10 -14.94 17.06
C PHE A 405 26.99 -15.98 17.76
N GLY A 406 26.96 -17.24 17.32
CA GLY A 406 27.76 -18.33 17.90
C GLY A 406 29.25 -18.26 17.59
N ASP A 407 29.61 -17.70 16.44
CA ASP A 407 31.00 -17.65 15.94
C ASP A 407 31.70 -16.33 16.27
N LEU A 408 31.29 -15.66 17.35
CA LEU A 408 31.88 -14.38 17.73
C LEU A 408 33.34 -14.56 18.19
N PRO A 409 34.31 -13.87 17.55
CA PRO A 409 35.72 -14.04 17.89
C PRO A 409 36.02 -13.56 19.31
N LYS A 410 36.98 -14.21 19.99
CA LYS A 410 37.36 -13.87 21.38
C LYS A 410 38.12 -12.54 21.50
N ASN A 411 38.74 -12.08 20.40
CA ASN A 411 39.42 -10.78 20.39
C ASN A 411 38.38 -9.66 20.41
N ARG A 412 38.51 -8.72 21.35
CA ARG A 412 37.54 -7.65 21.59
C ARG A 412 37.27 -6.75 20.36
N VAL A 413 38.30 -6.39 19.58
CA VAL A 413 38.11 -5.52 18.41
C VAL A 413 37.34 -6.27 17.31
N PHE A 414 37.73 -7.52 17.05
CA PHE A 414 37.02 -8.36 16.09
C PHE A 414 35.63 -8.74 16.59
N PHE A 415 35.44 -8.89 17.90
CA PHE A 415 34.15 -9.13 18.55
C PHE A 415 33.20 -7.98 18.27
N ASP A 416 33.61 -6.74 18.59
CA ASP A 416 32.78 -5.56 18.42
C ASP A 416 32.39 -5.38 16.93
N TRP A 417 33.34 -5.59 16.00
CA TRP A 417 33.08 -5.54 14.57
C TRP A 417 32.10 -6.62 14.09
N HIS A 418 32.34 -7.89 14.44
CA HIS A 418 31.45 -9.00 14.08
C HIS A 418 30.06 -8.84 14.70
N PHE A 419 29.99 -8.49 15.99
CA PHE A 419 28.74 -8.25 16.69
C PHE A 419 27.92 -7.14 16.04
N MET A 420 28.57 -6.04 15.65
CA MET A 420 27.90 -4.94 14.95
C MET A 420 27.41 -5.34 13.56
N ARG A 421 28.20 -6.12 12.82
CA ARG A 421 27.77 -6.67 11.53
C ARG A 421 26.59 -7.62 11.67
N THR A 422 26.62 -8.54 12.62
CA THR A 422 25.54 -9.49 12.88
C THR A 422 24.27 -8.78 13.34
N THR A 423 24.39 -7.78 14.22
CA THR A 423 23.26 -6.95 14.67
C THR A 423 22.65 -6.16 13.52
N LYS A 424 23.48 -5.57 12.65
CA LYS A 424 23.01 -4.89 11.43
C LYS A 424 22.27 -5.87 10.51
N ASN A 425 22.79 -7.07 10.30
CA ASN A 425 22.12 -8.08 9.47
C ASN A 425 20.79 -8.53 10.08
N LEU A 426 20.71 -8.70 11.40
CA LEU A 426 19.45 -9.03 12.08
C LEU A 426 18.41 -7.92 11.88
N PHE A 427 18.83 -6.65 12.01
CA PHE A 427 17.97 -5.51 11.74
C PHE A 427 17.55 -5.43 10.26
N ASP A 428 18.49 -5.64 9.33
CA ASP A 428 18.20 -5.69 7.89
C ASP A 428 17.19 -6.81 7.56
N VAL A 429 17.31 -7.98 8.20
CA VAL A 429 16.35 -9.09 8.06
C VAL A 429 14.99 -8.71 8.63
N PHE A 430 14.94 -8.11 9.82
CA PHE A 430 13.68 -7.65 10.43
C PHE A 430 12.97 -6.61 9.55
N VAL A 431 13.70 -5.61 9.06
CA VAL A 431 13.16 -4.61 8.13
C VAL A 431 12.74 -5.27 6.83
N SER A 432 13.55 -6.18 6.28
CA SER A 432 13.22 -6.91 5.06
C SER A 432 11.92 -7.70 5.22
N GLN A 433 11.73 -8.44 6.32
CA GLN A 433 10.50 -9.18 6.58
C GLN A 433 9.29 -8.25 6.71
N SER A 434 9.47 -7.12 7.40
CA SER A 434 8.39 -6.14 7.59
C SER A 434 8.03 -5.37 6.30
N THR A 435 8.86 -5.47 5.26
CA THR A 435 8.73 -4.67 4.03
C THR A 435 8.67 -5.50 2.73
N SER A 436 8.87 -6.82 2.82
CA SER A 436 8.77 -7.77 1.69
C SER A 436 7.36 -8.37 1.64
N GLY A 437 6.67 -8.22 0.51
CA GLY A 437 5.30 -8.74 0.32
C GLY A 437 5.22 -10.24 0.05
N ASP A 438 6.27 -10.80 -0.56
CA ASP A 438 6.33 -12.20 -0.96
C ASP A 438 7.12 -12.97 0.11
N THR A 439 6.36 -13.49 1.07
CA THR A 439 6.85 -14.23 2.24
C THR A 439 6.21 -15.61 2.27
N ALA A 440 6.61 -16.46 3.22
CA ALA A 440 5.97 -17.78 3.43
C ALA A 440 4.44 -17.71 3.59
N CYS A 441 3.90 -16.56 4.03
CA CYS A 441 2.46 -16.31 4.08
C CYS A 441 1.78 -16.44 2.72
N LEU A 442 2.45 -16.02 1.63
CA LEU A 442 1.93 -16.11 0.26
C LEU A 442 1.74 -17.56 -0.17
N ASP A 443 2.78 -18.38 -0.02
CA ASP A 443 2.73 -19.81 -0.37
C ASP A 443 1.71 -20.56 0.49
N GLN A 444 1.62 -20.23 1.78
CA GLN A 444 0.61 -20.78 2.67
C GLN A 444 -0.80 -20.42 2.23
N ALA A 445 -1.09 -19.14 1.99
CA ALA A 445 -2.41 -18.69 1.56
C ALA A 445 -2.82 -19.32 0.23
N ALA A 446 -1.88 -19.43 -0.71
CA ALA A 446 -2.11 -20.07 -1.99
C ALA A 446 -2.38 -21.58 -1.83
N ALA A 447 -1.58 -22.30 -1.04
CA ALA A 447 -1.81 -23.71 -0.75
C ALA A 447 -3.17 -23.96 -0.09
N TRP A 448 -3.60 -23.07 0.83
CA TRP A 448 -4.94 -23.13 1.42
C TRP A 448 -6.04 -22.90 0.39
N CYS A 449 -5.87 -21.94 -0.52
CA CYS A 449 -6.82 -21.71 -1.61
C CYS A 449 -6.89 -22.91 -2.56
N LEU A 450 -5.76 -23.54 -2.88
CA LEU A 450 -5.75 -24.79 -3.65
C LEU A 450 -6.50 -25.92 -2.92
N ALA A 451 -6.27 -26.08 -1.61
CA ALA A 451 -6.98 -27.06 -0.79
C ALA A 451 -8.50 -26.82 -0.79
N THR A 452 -8.93 -25.55 -0.87
CA THR A 452 -10.35 -25.18 -0.99
C THR A 452 -10.84 -25.10 -2.43
N ARG A 453 -10.03 -25.41 -3.44
CA ARG A 453 -10.33 -25.24 -4.89
C ARG A 453 -10.70 -23.81 -5.28
N SER A 454 -10.10 -22.83 -4.65
CA SER A 454 -10.31 -21.40 -4.89
C SER A 454 -9.17 -20.86 -5.76
N PRO A 455 -9.44 -20.31 -6.96
CA PRO A 455 -8.45 -19.56 -7.72
C PRO A 455 -7.80 -18.48 -6.87
N TYR A 456 -6.47 -18.37 -6.96
CA TYR A 456 -5.68 -17.41 -6.20
C TYR A 456 -4.82 -16.58 -7.15
N PHE A 457 -5.04 -15.27 -7.15
CA PHE A 457 -4.33 -14.31 -7.98
C PHE A 457 -3.40 -13.48 -7.10
N ARG A 458 -2.11 -13.43 -7.45
CA ARG A 458 -1.13 -12.52 -6.86
C ARG A 458 -0.63 -11.55 -7.91
N ILE A 459 -1.06 -10.29 -7.82
CA ILE A 459 -0.58 -9.21 -8.67
C ILE A 459 0.41 -8.38 -7.86
N ASN A 460 1.69 -8.50 -8.16
CA ASN A 460 2.75 -7.84 -7.40
C ASN A 460 3.89 -7.41 -8.35
N PRO A 461 3.99 -6.13 -8.74
CA PRO A 461 5.02 -5.68 -9.67
C PRO A 461 6.42 -5.73 -9.06
N PRO A 462 7.49 -5.93 -9.83
CA PRO A 462 8.84 -5.76 -9.31
C PRO A 462 9.05 -4.32 -8.82
N ASN A 463 9.71 -4.14 -7.68
CA ASN A 463 10.05 -2.82 -7.15
C ASN A 463 11.25 -2.24 -7.90
N ILE A 464 11.01 -1.82 -9.15
CA ILE A 464 12.00 -1.22 -10.04
C ILE A 464 12.62 -0.01 -9.31
N ASN A 465 13.96 0.09 -9.37
CA ASN A 465 14.76 1.12 -8.71
C ASN A 465 14.73 1.15 -7.17
N ARG A 466 14.17 0.11 -6.52
CA ARG A 466 14.14 -0.04 -5.05
C ARG A 466 13.57 1.20 -4.34
N LEU A 467 12.37 1.61 -4.74
CA LEU A 467 11.71 2.77 -4.14
C LEU A 467 11.55 2.58 -2.62
N SER A 468 11.95 3.59 -1.85
CA SER A 468 11.78 3.62 -0.39
C SER A 468 10.32 3.90 -0.03
N LEU A 469 9.86 3.36 1.12
CA LEU A 469 8.49 3.52 1.63
C LEU A 469 8.06 4.98 1.83
N THR A 470 9.03 5.88 2.02
CA THR A 470 8.82 7.32 2.28
C THR A 470 9.38 8.20 1.17
N CYS A 471 9.58 7.64 -0.03
CA CYS A 471 10.13 8.40 -1.15
C CYS A 471 9.18 9.56 -1.51
N THR A 472 9.71 10.78 -1.45
CA THR A 472 9.03 12.00 -1.93
C THR A 472 9.73 12.59 -3.15
N ASP A 473 10.68 11.87 -3.76
CA ASP A 473 11.35 12.30 -4.98
C ASP A 473 10.43 12.02 -6.16
N ALA A 474 9.94 13.08 -6.80
CA ALA A 474 8.89 12.99 -7.81
C ALA A 474 9.36 12.20 -9.06
N GLU A 475 10.64 12.28 -9.41
CA GLU A 475 11.23 11.54 -10.53
C GLU A 475 11.26 10.03 -10.23
N LYS A 476 11.73 9.65 -9.04
CA LYS A 476 11.77 8.23 -8.64
C LYS A 476 10.38 7.63 -8.53
N VAL A 477 9.41 8.41 -8.04
CA VAL A 477 8.01 8.00 -8.02
C VAL A 477 7.49 7.83 -9.45
N ALA A 478 7.79 8.76 -10.37
CA ALA A 478 7.39 8.64 -11.77
C ALA A 478 7.94 7.37 -12.44
N ASP A 479 9.24 7.07 -12.26
CA ASP A 479 9.87 5.85 -12.78
C ASP A 479 9.23 4.58 -12.21
N PHE A 480 8.93 4.58 -10.91
CA PHE A 480 8.25 3.47 -10.24
C PHE A 480 6.85 3.25 -10.83
N LEU A 481 6.05 4.31 -10.95
CA LEU A 481 4.71 4.25 -11.51
C LEU A 481 4.74 3.70 -12.94
N TRP A 482 5.67 4.17 -13.78
CA TRP A 482 5.83 3.64 -15.14
C TRP A 482 6.16 2.14 -15.14
N GLY A 483 7.08 1.70 -14.28
CA GLY A 483 7.44 0.29 -14.15
C GLY A 483 6.24 -0.59 -13.75
N VAL A 484 5.38 -0.10 -12.87
CA VAL A 484 4.11 -0.77 -12.52
C VAL A 484 3.17 -0.82 -13.72
N MET A 485 3.01 0.28 -14.45
CA MET A 485 2.14 0.33 -15.63
C MET A 485 2.56 -0.71 -16.68
N VAL A 486 3.86 -0.79 -16.97
CA VAL A 486 4.41 -1.78 -17.90
C VAL A 486 4.10 -3.19 -17.41
N TYR A 487 4.35 -3.51 -16.14
CA TYR A 487 4.04 -4.82 -15.57
C TYR A 487 2.55 -5.18 -15.71
N LEU A 488 1.64 -4.26 -15.39
CA LEU A 488 0.19 -4.50 -15.44
C LEU A 488 -0.31 -4.72 -16.87
N ARG A 489 0.25 -4.00 -17.86
CA ARG A 489 -0.14 -4.10 -19.27
C ARG A 489 0.56 -5.21 -20.05
N THR A 490 1.62 -5.80 -19.49
CA THR A 490 2.38 -6.91 -20.11
C THR A 490 2.34 -8.16 -19.24
N THR A 491 3.24 -8.28 -18.26
CA THR A 491 3.44 -9.49 -17.46
C THR A 491 2.19 -9.99 -16.73
N ALA A 492 1.36 -9.08 -16.20
CA ALA A 492 0.15 -9.41 -15.45
C ALA A 492 -1.15 -9.29 -16.28
N ARG A 493 -1.04 -9.01 -17.58
CA ARG A 493 -2.19 -8.77 -18.45
C ARG A 493 -3.14 -9.97 -18.49
N HIS A 494 -2.62 -11.16 -18.80
CA HIS A 494 -3.41 -12.40 -18.83
C HIS A 494 -4.16 -12.65 -17.53
N ASP A 495 -3.48 -12.49 -16.39
CA ASP A 495 -4.10 -12.69 -15.08
C ASP A 495 -5.22 -11.67 -14.81
N LEU A 496 -5.01 -10.40 -15.19
CA LEU A 496 -6.03 -9.35 -15.04
C LEU A 496 -7.24 -9.56 -15.95
N ASP A 497 -7.01 -9.98 -17.20
CA ASP A 497 -8.07 -10.28 -18.17
C ASP A 497 -8.89 -11.50 -17.71
N GLN A 498 -8.21 -12.56 -17.25
CA GLN A 498 -8.83 -13.75 -16.68
C GLN A 498 -9.63 -13.41 -15.41
N LEU A 499 -9.05 -12.62 -14.51
CA LEU A 499 -9.68 -12.17 -13.27
C LEU A 499 -10.95 -11.35 -13.56
N ALA A 500 -10.88 -10.38 -14.47
CA ALA A 500 -12.03 -9.57 -14.85
C ALA A 500 -13.16 -10.44 -15.44
N SER A 501 -12.81 -11.35 -16.36
CA SER A 501 -13.76 -12.31 -16.95
C SER A 501 -14.41 -13.19 -15.88
N PHE A 502 -13.64 -13.67 -14.91
CA PHE A 502 -14.15 -14.53 -13.85
C PHE A 502 -15.06 -13.78 -12.87
N ILE A 503 -14.66 -12.59 -12.39
CA ILE A 503 -15.49 -11.75 -11.51
C ILE A 503 -16.83 -11.44 -12.19
N LYS A 504 -16.81 -11.09 -13.48
CA LYS A 504 -18.02 -10.86 -14.27
C LYS A 504 -18.96 -12.06 -14.23
N ARG A 505 -18.45 -13.27 -14.49
CA ARG A 505 -19.26 -14.50 -14.50
C ARG A 505 -19.76 -14.91 -13.10
N LEU A 506 -19.01 -14.59 -12.05
CA LEU A 506 -19.42 -14.86 -10.67
C LEU A 506 -20.57 -13.95 -10.22
N LYS A 507 -20.50 -12.66 -10.56
CA LYS A 507 -21.43 -11.62 -10.09
C LYS A 507 -22.56 -11.28 -11.07
N SER A 508 -22.52 -11.78 -12.31
CA SER A 508 -23.70 -11.91 -13.18
C SER A 508 -24.67 -12.96 -12.64
#